data_AF-A0A067DEL2-F1
#
_entry.id   AF-A0A067DEL2-F1
#
_cell.length_a   1.000
_cell.length_b   1.000
_cell.length_c   1.000
_cell.angle_alpha   90.00
_cell.angle_beta   90.00
_cell.angle_gamma   90.00
#
_symmetry.space_group_name_H-M   'P 1'
#
loop_
_entity.id
_entity.type
_entity.pdbx_description
1 polymer ?
#
loop_
_entity_poly.entity_id
_entity_poly.type
_entity_poly.pdbx_seq_one_letter_code
_entity_poly.pdbx_strand_id
1 'polypeptide(L)'
;FGIAKFLKPDSSNWTGFAGTYGYIAPELAYTMKITEKCDVYSFGVLVLEVIKGKHPRDFLSSTSSPSLNTDIALDEMLDPRLPVPSCSVQEKLISIMEVGFSCLKESPESRPTMKIVSQQLRISAPSLD
;
A
#
# COMPACT_ATOMS: atom_id res chain seq x y z
N PHE A 1 18.66 -0.46 6.80
CA PHE A 1 18.14 0.93 6.88
C PHE A 1 18.98 1.94 6.09
N GLY A 2 19.50 1.60 4.90
CA GLY A 2 20.50 2.43 4.20
C GLY A 2 20.00 3.80 3.68
N ILE A 3 18.68 3.99 3.57
CA ILE A 3 18.04 5.24 3.15
C ILE A 3 17.11 5.83 4.23
N ALA A 4 17.10 5.27 5.44
CA ALA A 4 16.24 5.75 6.52
C ALA A 4 16.70 7.13 7.02
N LYS A 5 15.75 7.97 7.45
CA LYS A 5 16.03 9.34 7.89
C LYS A 5 15.23 9.70 9.13
N PHE A 6 15.89 10.36 10.09
CA PHE A 6 15.18 10.99 11.22
C PHE A 6 14.51 12.27 10.75
N LEU A 7 13.20 12.36 10.96
CA LEU A 7 12.45 13.59 10.77
C LEU A 7 12.69 14.47 12.01
N LYS A 8 13.19 15.69 11.80
CA LYS A 8 13.33 16.68 12.87
C LYS A 8 12.31 17.79 12.63
N PRO A 9 11.45 18.12 13.62
CA PRO A 9 10.44 19.18 13.49
C PRO A 9 11.03 20.51 13.03
N ASP A 10 12.25 20.81 13.47
CA ASP A 10 12.93 22.10 13.25
C ASP A 10 13.87 22.10 12.03
N SER A 11 13.76 21.12 11.11
CA SER A 11 14.66 21.01 9.97
C SER A 11 13.92 20.78 8.64
N SER A 12 14.60 21.05 7.52
CA SER A 12 14.11 20.69 6.20
C SER A 12 14.10 19.16 6.04
N ASN A 13 12.91 18.56 6.01
CA ASN A 13 12.72 17.12 5.74
C ASN A 13 12.95 16.73 4.26
N TRP A 14 13.83 17.44 3.57
CA TRP A 14 14.15 17.24 2.17
C TRP A 14 15.19 16.14 1.99
N THR A 15 15.10 15.37 0.91
CA THR A 15 16.07 14.31 0.58
C THR A 15 16.56 14.44 -0.85
N GLY A 16 17.74 13.88 -1.14
CA GLY A 16 18.05 13.48 -2.52
C GLY A 16 17.08 12.36 -2.95
N PHE A 17 16.72 12.33 -4.23
CA PHE A 17 15.82 11.31 -4.76
C PHE A 17 16.42 9.91 -4.54
N ALA A 18 15.79 9.13 -3.66
CA ALA A 18 16.20 7.79 -3.30
C ALA A 18 14.95 6.95 -3.02
N GLY A 19 14.90 5.75 -3.58
CA GLY A 19 13.79 4.82 -3.38
C GLY A 19 13.73 3.76 -4.47
N THR A 20 12.84 2.79 -4.28
CA THR A 20 12.64 1.68 -5.22
C THR A 20 11.46 2.01 -6.14
N TYR A 21 11.71 2.04 -7.45
CA TYR A 21 10.65 2.26 -8.44
C TYR A 21 9.49 1.28 -8.25
N GLY A 22 8.26 1.80 -8.28
CA GLY A 22 7.04 1.04 -7.99
C GLY A 22 6.55 1.18 -6.53
N TYR A 23 7.42 1.60 -5.60
CA TYR A 23 7.08 1.81 -4.18
C TYR A 23 7.19 3.27 -3.76
N ILE A 24 7.87 4.10 -4.56
CA ILE A 24 8.06 5.53 -4.27
C ILE A 24 6.71 6.24 -4.27
N ALA A 25 6.40 6.91 -3.17
CA ALA A 25 5.21 7.75 -3.05
C ALA A 25 5.27 8.93 -4.06
N PRO A 26 4.15 9.27 -4.72
CA PRO A 26 4.14 10.22 -5.85
C PRO A 26 4.67 11.61 -5.47
N GLU A 27 4.42 12.07 -4.23
CA GLU A 27 4.88 13.36 -3.75
C GLU A 27 6.41 13.50 -3.68
N LEU A 28 7.14 12.38 -3.58
CA LEU A 28 8.59 12.38 -3.54
C LEU A 28 9.20 12.81 -4.88
N ALA A 29 8.48 12.57 -5.98
CA ALA A 29 8.91 12.99 -7.31
C ALA A 29 8.82 14.51 -7.51
N TYR A 30 7.85 15.17 -6.86
CA TYR A 30 7.60 16.60 -7.03
C TYR A 30 8.22 17.48 -5.95
N THR A 31 8.20 17.03 -4.70
CA THR A 31 8.53 17.88 -3.55
C THR A 31 9.84 17.51 -2.86
N MET A 32 10.36 16.28 -3.08
CA MET A 32 11.47 15.69 -2.33
C MET A 32 11.31 15.74 -0.79
N LYS A 33 10.10 16.01 -0.30
CA LYS A 33 9.78 16.09 1.12
C LYS A 33 9.46 14.69 1.63
N ILE A 34 10.31 14.16 2.51
CA ILE A 34 10.04 12.89 3.19
C ILE A 34 9.09 13.14 4.36
N THR A 35 8.12 12.24 4.50
CA THR A 35 7.29 12.09 5.70
C THR A 35 7.10 10.60 5.99
N GLU A 36 6.58 10.26 7.17
CA GLU A 36 6.18 8.88 7.49
C GLU A 36 5.12 8.33 6.50
N LYS A 37 4.38 9.22 5.82
CA LYS A 37 3.36 8.85 4.83
C LYS A 37 3.95 8.23 3.57
N CYS A 38 5.23 8.44 3.30
CA CYS A 38 5.92 7.79 2.19
C CYS A 38 6.09 6.29 2.44
N ASP A 39 6.35 5.90 3.70
CA ASP A 39 6.38 4.50 4.13
C ASP A 39 4.98 3.89 4.11
N VAL A 40 3.95 4.64 4.48
CA VAL A 40 2.54 4.20 4.37
C VAL A 40 2.19 3.85 2.92
N TYR A 41 2.55 4.71 1.96
CA TYR A 41 2.30 4.42 0.54
C TYR A 41 3.04 3.17 0.08
N SER A 42 4.33 3.07 0.41
CA SER A 42 5.17 1.91 0.07
C SER A 42 4.58 0.62 0.64
N PHE A 43 4.04 0.68 1.86
CA PHE A 43 3.33 -0.43 2.49
C PHE A 43 2.04 -0.81 1.76
N GLY A 44 1.26 0.18 1.29
CA GLY A 44 0.07 -0.07 0.46
C GLY A 44 0.41 -0.87 -0.81
N VAL A 45 1.51 -0.53 -1.49
CA VAL A 45 2.00 -1.29 -2.65
C VAL A 45 2.35 -2.72 -2.26
N LEU A 46 3.07 -2.89 -1.15
CA LEU A 46 3.46 -4.21 -0.63
C LEU A 46 2.24 -5.09 -0.31
N VAL A 47 1.17 -4.52 0.25
CA VAL A 47 -0.07 -5.25 0.52
C VAL A 47 -0.66 -5.83 -0.78
N LEU A 48 -0.74 -5.03 -1.84
CA LEU A 48 -1.26 -5.50 -3.12
C LEU A 48 -0.34 -6.53 -3.78
N GLU A 49 0.98 -6.34 -3.68
CA GLU A 49 1.98 -7.30 -4.15
C GLU A 49 1.81 -8.67 -3.47
N VAL A 50 1.59 -8.68 -2.16
CA VAL A 50 1.36 -9.93 -1.40
C VAL A 50 0.07 -10.62 -1.84
N ILE A 51 -1.02 -9.87 -2.03
CA ILE A 51 -2.31 -10.44 -2.46
C ILE A 51 -2.23 -10.98 -3.88
N LYS A 52 -1.55 -10.25 -4.78
CA LYS A 52 -1.42 -10.62 -6.20
C LYS A 52 -0.37 -11.70 -6.43
N GLY A 53 0.58 -11.85 -5.51
CA GLY A 53 1.73 -12.75 -5.65
C GLY A 53 2.68 -12.38 -6.79
N LYS A 54 2.62 -11.13 -7.28
CA LYS A 54 3.44 -10.62 -8.39
C LYS A 54 4.01 -9.25 -8.04
N HIS A 55 5.19 -8.97 -8.57
CA HIS A 55 5.88 -7.71 -8.32
C HIS A 55 5.09 -6.52 -8.92
N PRO A 56 5.02 -5.36 -8.23
CA PRO A 56 4.22 -4.21 -8.65
C PRO A 56 4.51 -3.69 -10.06
N ARG A 57 5.77 -3.80 -10.51
CA ARG A 57 6.17 -3.46 -11.88
C ARG A 57 5.33 -4.18 -12.95
N ASP A 58 4.88 -5.39 -12.66
CA ASP A 58 4.22 -6.25 -13.64
C ASP A 58 2.71 -5.98 -13.77
N PHE A 59 2.11 -5.22 -12.84
CA PHE A 59 0.67 -4.92 -12.85
C PHE A 59 0.34 -3.43 -12.77
N LEU A 60 1.23 -2.57 -12.27
CA LEU A 60 1.00 -1.12 -12.21
C LEU A 60 0.85 -0.47 -13.60
N SER A 61 1.40 -1.08 -14.66
CA SER A 61 1.19 -0.64 -16.04
C SER A 61 -0.27 -0.78 -16.50
N SER A 62 -0.98 -1.76 -15.94
CA SER A 62 -2.37 -2.07 -16.30
C SER A 62 -3.38 -1.29 -15.46
N THR A 63 -2.98 -0.79 -14.28
CA THR A 63 -3.85 -0.08 -13.33
C THR A 63 -3.76 1.45 -13.46
N SER A 64 -3.57 1.96 -14.68
CA SER A 64 -3.38 3.39 -14.97
C SER A 64 -4.65 4.26 -14.80
N SER A 65 -5.67 3.79 -14.09
CA SER A 65 -6.91 4.53 -13.84
C SER A 65 -7.08 4.77 -12.34
N PRO A 66 -7.04 6.03 -11.85
CA PRO A 66 -7.25 6.36 -10.45
C PRO A 66 -8.72 6.19 -10.03
N SER A 67 -9.61 5.95 -11.00
CA SER A 67 -10.94 5.38 -10.77
C SER A 67 -10.82 3.85 -10.70
N LEU A 68 -10.16 3.35 -9.66
CA LEU A 68 -10.28 1.95 -9.28
C LEU A 68 -11.70 1.79 -8.74
N ASN A 69 -12.65 1.56 -9.64
CA ASN A 69 -13.95 1.04 -9.29
C ASN A 69 -13.66 -0.19 -8.43
N THR A 70 -14.26 -0.24 -7.26
CA THR A 70 -14.25 -1.39 -6.33
C THR A 70 -14.72 -2.69 -6.97
N ASP A 71 -15.18 -2.62 -8.23
CA ASP A 71 -15.56 -3.72 -9.12
C ASP A 71 -14.40 -4.31 -9.93
N ILE A 72 -13.13 -4.01 -9.62
CA ILE A 72 -12.08 -4.96 -10.03
C ILE A 72 -12.46 -6.29 -9.41
N ALA A 73 -12.85 -7.25 -10.24
CA ALA A 73 -13.23 -8.58 -9.80
C ALA A 73 -12.08 -9.07 -8.94
N LEU A 74 -12.36 -9.40 -7.67
CA LEU A 74 -11.35 -9.87 -6.72
C LEU A 74 -10.45 -10.93 -7.36
N ASP A 75 -11.03 -11.77 -8.21
CA ASP A 75 -10.39 -12.77 -9.05
C ASP A 75 -9.20 -12.24 -9.88
N GLU A 76 -9.31 -11.03 -10.45
CA GLU A 76 -8.22 -10.36 -11.16
C GLU A 76 -7.11 -9.87 -10.23
N MET A 77 -7.35 -9.76 -8.92
CA MET A 77 -6.37 -9.34 -7.93
C MET A 77 -5.77 -10.49 -7.13
N LEU A 78 -6.35 -11.68 -7.17
CA LEU A 78 -5.80 -12.86 -6.50
C LEU A 78 -4.57 -13.42 -7.25
N ASP A 79 -3.68 -14.06 -6.49
CA ASP A 79 -2.60 -14.87 -7.03
C ASP A 79 -3.18 -16.14 -7.69
N PRO A 80 -3.05 -16.32 -9.01
CA PRO A 80 -3.61 -17.47 -9.71
C PRO A 80 -2.93 -18.80 -9.35
N ARG A 81 -1.81 -18.78 -8.62
CA ARG A 81 -1.14 -19.99 -8.11
C ARG A 81 -1.80 -20.55 -6.86
N LEU A 82 -2.66 -19.78 -6.21
CA LEU A 82 -3.37 -20.18 -4.99
C LEU A 82 -4.76 -20.74 -5.32
N PRO A 83 -5.28 -21.66 -4.49
CA PRO A 83 -6.66 -22.11 -4.65
C PRO A 83 -7.65 -20.96 -4.42
N VAL A 84 -8.83 -21.08 -5.04
CA VAL A 84 -9.92 -20.13 -4.84
C VAL A 84 -10.26 -20.05 -3.34
N PRO A 85 -10.25 -18.84 -2.73
CA PRO A 85 -10.50 -18.69 -1.30
C PRO A 85 -11.97 -19.02 -0.97
N SER A 86 -12.21 -19.50 0.26
CA SER A 86 -13.57 -19.57 0.81
C SER A 86 -14.17 -18.17 0.97
N CYS A 87 -15.50 -18.05 1.04
CA CYS A 87 -16.17 -16.75 1.24
C CYS A 87 -15.61 -15.99 2.46
N SER A 88 -15.38 -16.68 3.58
CA SER A 88 -14.82 -16.08 4.80
C SER A 88 -13.40 -15.54 4.63
N VAL A 89 -12.60 -16.14 3.75
CA VAL A 89 -11.26 -15.65 3.42
C VAL A 89 -11.36 -14.50 2.42
N GLN A 90 -12.28 -14.59 1.47
CA GLN A 90 -12.54 -13.53 0.49
C GLN A 90 -12.96 -12.22 1.16
N GLU A 91 -13.85 -12.27 2.16
CA GLU A 91 -14.24 -11.09 2.95
C GLU A 91 -13.04 -10.43 3.63
N LYS A 92 -12.13 -11.22 4.21
CA LYS A 92 -10.89 -10.70 4.81
C LYS A 92 -9.95 -10.10 3.78
N LEU A 93 -9.82 -10.73 2.62
CA LEU A 93 -9.02 -10.21 1.51
C LEU A 93 -9.56 -8.86 1.03
N ILE A 94 -10.88 -8.71 0.89
CA ILE A 94 -11.53 -7.43 0.58
C ILE A 94 -11.12 -6.37 1.61
N SER A 95 -11.28 -6.66 2.91
CA SER A 95 -10.91 -5.69 3.97
C SER A 95 -9.43 -5.31 3.93
N ILE A 96 -8.52 -6.27 3.72
CA ILE A 96 -7.08 -6.00 3.61
C ILE A 96 -6.79 -5.15 2.37
N MET A 97 -7.47 -5.41 1.24
CA MET A 97 -7.34 -4.62 0.02
C MET A 97 -7.82 -3.18 0.23
N GLU A 98 -8.95 -2.97 0.91
CA GLU A 98 -9.44 -1.64 1.26
C GLU A 98 -8.41 -0.86 2.10
N VAL A 99 -7.78 -1.52 3.08
CA VAL A 99 -6.69 -0.92 3.85
C VAL A 99 -5.50 -0.59 2.95
N GLY A 100 -5.09 -1.51 2.06
CA GLY A 100 -4.02 -1.27 1.08
C GLY A 100 -4.31 -0.06 0.19
N PHE A 101 -5.52 0.03 -0.38
CA PHE A 101 -5.93 1.15 -1.22
C PHE A 101 -6.04 2.47 -0.46
N SER A 102 -6.43 2.45 0.82
CA SER A 102 -6.41 3.66 1.65
C SER A 102 -4.99 4.22 1.86
N CYS A 103 -3.98 3.34 1.85
CA CYS A 103 -2.57 3.73 1.93
C CYS A 103 -2.05 4.34 0.62
N LEU A 104 -2.67 4.01 -0.52
CA LEU A 104 -2.25 4.43 -1.86
C LEU A 104 -2.86 5.75 -2.34
N LYS A 105 -3.52 6.51 -1.45
CA LYS A 105 -4.04 7.84 -1.80
C LYS A 105 -2.91 8.77 -2.26
N GLU A 106 -3.18 9.54 -3.32
CA GLU A 106 -2.20 10.47 -3.89
C GLU A 106 -1.74 11.51 -2.87
N SER A 107 -2.70 12.14 -2.18
CA SER A 107 -2.40 13.08 -1.09
C SER A 107 -1.89 12.34 0.16
N PRO A 108 -0.70 12.68 0.69
CA PRO A 108 -0.15 12.07 1.91
C PRO A 108 -1.06 12.21 3.14
N GLU A 109 -1.78 13.34 3.25
CA GLU A 109 -2.67 13.61 4.39
C GLU A 109 -3.94 12.77 4.36
N SER A 110 -4.33 12.28 3.18
CA SER A 110 -5.47 11.38 3.02
C SER A 110 -5.13 9.92 3.34
N ARG A 111 -3.85 9.58 3.52
CA ARG A 111 -3.43 8.23 3.93
C ARG A 111 -3.64 8.06 5.43
N PRO A 112 -3.96 6.85 5.93
CA PRO A 112 -3.96 6.59 7.37
C PRO A 112 -2.56 6.72 7.99
N THR A 113 -2.45 6.64 9.31
CA THR A 113 -1.15 6.43 9.99
C THR A 113 -0.86 4.94 10.06
N MET A 114 0.41 4.53 10.15
CA MET A 114 0.75 3.12 10.32
C MET A 114 0.12 2.49 11.57
N LYS A 115 -0.14 3.30 12.61
CA LYS A 115 -0.92 2.87 13.78
C LYS A 115 -2.33 2.43 13.38
N ILE A 116 -3.05 3.25 12.63
CA ILE A 116 -4.40 2.94 12.15
C ILE A 116 -4.37 1.71 11.22
N VAL A 117 -3.43 1.68 10.27
CA VAL A 117 -3.25 0.53 9.36
C VAL A 117 -3.06 -0.77 10.15
N SER A 118 -2.17 -0.77 11.15
CA SER A 118 -1.91 -1.95 11.97
C SER A 118 -3.15 -2.40 12.77
N GLN A 119 -4.00 -1.46 13.20
CA GLN A 119 -5.22 -1.76 13.92
C GLN A 119 -6.27 -2.37 12.99
N GLN A 120 -6.45 -1.79 11.79
CA GLN A 120 -7.40 -2.30 10.80
C GLN A 120 -7.04 -3.71 10.36
N LEU A 121 -5.75 -3.98 10.07
CA LEU A 121 -5.29 -5.31 9.69
C LEU A 121 -5.44 -6.35 10.81
N ARG A 122 -5.32 -5.95 12.08
CA ARG A 122 -5.57 -6.85 13.22
C ARG A 122 -7.03 -7.26 13.33
N ILE A 123 -7.97 -6.36 13.04
CA ILE A 123 -9.40 -6.66 13.06
C ILE A 123 -9.76 -7.64 11.92
N SER A 124 -9.06 -7.57 10.79
CA SER A 124 -9.23 -8.50 9.67
C SER A 124 -8.58 -9.87 9.87
N ALA A 125 -7.72 -10.04 10.89
CA ALA A 125 -7.08 -11.32 11.20
C ALA A 125 -8.04 -12.24 12.00
N PRO A 126 -8.04 -13.56 11.76
CA PRO A 126 -8.80 -14.49 12.61
C PRO A 126 -8.35 -14.41 14.08
N SER A 127 -9.29 -14.56 15.02
CA SER A 127 -8.95 -15.05 16.34
C SER A 127 -8.28 -16.42 16.15
N LEU A 128 -7.08 -16.58 16.71
CA LEU A 128 -6.48 -17.89 16.90
C LEU A 128 -7.26 -18.56 18.03
N ASP A 129 -8.34 -19.25 17.67
CA ASP A 129 -9.01 -20.22 18.54
C ASP A 129 -8.45 -21.63 18.24
#